data_AF-A0A2Z7C3D0-F1
#
_entry.id   AF-A0A2Z7C3D0-F1
#
_cell.length_a   1.000
_cell.length_b   1.000
_cell.length_c   1.000
_cell.angle_alpha   90.00
_cell.angle_beta   90.00
_cell.angle_gamma   90.00
#
_symmetry.space_group_name_H-M   'P 1'
#
loop_
_entity.id
_entity.type
_entity.pdbx_description
1 polymer ?
#
loop_
_entity_poly.entity_id
_entity_poly.type
_entity_poly.pdbx_seq_one_letter_code
_entity_poly.pdbx_strand_id
1 'polypeptide(L)'
;MGDEKSLGIMGTSSRERDRELLIPVADSVDPHQHHDDDGASSSSKPSPTAASSHHHSGREAFYKVVRSWASKKFMTGCVILFPIAITFYITWWFICFVDGFFSPIYAQLGINIFGLGFVTSITFIFLVGVFMSSWLGTSILSLGEWFIKRMPFVRHIYNASKQISAAISPDQNTQAFKEVAIIRHPRIGEYAFGFITSSLILQNYSGEEELCCVYVPTNHLYIGDIFLVNAKDVIRPNLSVREGIGMMSAIYLLSSKFILNFFAFMRY
;
A
#
# COMPACT_ATOMS: atom_id res chain seq x y z
N MET A 1 -23.80 50.10 14.05
CA MET A 1 -25.08 49.39 13.92
C MET A 1 -24.82 48.18 13.04
N GLY A 2 -24.83 46.93 13.51
CA GLY A 2 -25.80 46.25 14.38
C GLY A 2 -26.54 45.23 13.50
N ASP A 3 -26.17 43.94 13.56
CA ASP A 3 -27.00 42.81 14.05
C ASP A 3 -27.86 42.21 12.91
N GLU A 4 -28.28 40.94 12.80
CA GLU A 4 -28.06 39.64 13.44
C GLU A 4 -28.84 38.59 12.57
N LYS A 5 -28.47 37.31 12.69
CA LYS A 5 -29.30 36.07 12.66
C LYS A 5 -30.34 35.74 11.57
N SER A 6 -30.20 34.54 10.97
CA SER A 6 -30.90 33.27 11.34
C SER A 6 -30.72 32.24 10.21
N LEU A 7 -29.94 31.17 10.37
CA LEU A 7 -30.24 29.85 10.95
C LEU A 7 -31.51 29.14 10.43
N GLY A 8 -31.28 28.01 9.75
CA GLY A 8 -32.29 26.99 9.44
C GLY A 8 -31.63 25.61 9.41
N ILE A 9 -31.67 24.92 10.55
CA ILE A 9 -31.26 23.53 10.76
C ILE A 9 -32.50 22.63 10.59
N MET A 10 -32.46 21.61 9.74
CA MET A 10 -33.45 20.50 9.69
C MET A 10 -32.87 19.36 8.82
N GLY A 11 -32.79 18.08 9.21
CA GLY A 11 -33.08 17.40 10.46
C GLY A 11 -32.48 15.99 10.38
N THR A 12 -31.75 15.60 11.43
CA THR A 12 -31.28 14.23 11.69
C THR A 12 -32.08 13.67 12.85
N SER A 13 -33.14 12.89 12.59
CA SER A 13 -33.80 12.07 13.62
C SER A 13 -34.77 11.09 12.96
N SER A 14 -34.29 9.89 12.59
CA SER A 14 -35.16 8.75 12.24
C SER A 14 -34.46 7.37 12.28
N ARG A 15 -33.34 7.18 12.99
CA ARG A 15 -32.63 5.87 12.98
C ARG A 15 -32.40 5.21 14.34
N GLU A 16 -33.03 5.70 15.40
CA GLU A 16 -32.78 5.21 16.78
C GLU A 16 -34.01 4.70 17.55
N ARG A 17 -35.22 4.67 16.96
CA ARG A 17 -36.42 4.16 17.67
C ARG A 17 -36.69 2.65 17.57
N ASP A 18 -35.90 1.90 16.81
CA ASP A 18 -36.20 0.49 16.52
C ASP A 18 -35.29 -0.51 17.24
N ARG A 19 -34.59 -0.11 18.32
CA ARG A 19 -33.60 -0.97 19.00
C ARG A 19 -33.90 -1.31 20.47
N GLU A 20 -35.04 -0.91 21.03
CA GLU A 20 -35.37 -1.18 22.45
C GLU A 20 -36.50 -2.20 22.68
N LEU A 21 -36.95 -2.92 21.65
CA LEU A 21 -37.90 -4.01 21.84
C LEU A 21 -37.21 -5.33 21.51
N LEU A 22 -36.99 -6.13 22.57
CA LEU A 22 -36.84 -7.60 22.64
C LEU A 22 -35.71 -8.01 23.60
N ILE A 23 -35.88 -7.74 24.90
CA ILE A 23 -35.31 -8.55 25.98
C ILE A 23 -36.47 -9.35 26.58
N PRO A 24 -36.42 -10.68 26.68
CA PRO A 24 -37.43 -11.43 27.42
C PRO A 24 -37.10 -11.37 28.91
N VAL A 25 -37.95 -10.70 29.68
CA VAL A 25 -37.98 -10.76 31.14
C VAL A 25 -38.58 -12.12 31.52
N ALA A 26 -37.82 -12.89 32.31
CA ALA A 26 -38.30 -14.08 32.96
C ALA A 26 -39.17 -13.66 34.15
N ASP A 27 -40.47 -13.97 34.10
CA ASP A 27 -41.35 -13.89 35.26
C ASP A 27 -41.55 -15.30 35.84
N SER A 28 -41.10 -15.43 37.08
CA SER A 28 -41.46 -16.47 38.03
C SER A 28 -42.70 -16.04 38.83
N VAL A 29 -43.38 -17.05 39.39
CA VAL A 29 -44.24 -17.04 40.59
C VAL A 29 -45.73 -17.36 40.37
N ASP A 30 -46.10 -18.52 40.95
CA ASP A 30 -47.44 -19.03 41.27
C ASP A 30 -48.35 -18.03 42.02
N PRO A 31 -49.68 -18.24 42.03
CA PRO A 31 -50.26 -18.86 43.25
C PRO A 31 -51.50 -19.77 43.04
N HIS A 32 -51.59 -20.76 43.93
CA HIS A 32 -52.74 -21.48 44.48
C HIS A 32 -54.17 -21.14 44.00
N GLN A 33 -54.96 -22.18 43.65
CA GLN A 33 -56.27 -22.46 44.31
C GLN A 33 -56.78 -23.88 43.97
N HIS A 34 -57.30 -24.56 45.00
CA HIS A 34 -58.02 -25.83 45.04
C HIS A 34 -59.28 -25.91 44.15
N HIS A 35 -59.58 -27.11 43.63
CA HIS A 35 -60.90 -27.74 43.73
C HIS A 35 -60.82 -29.25 43.39
N ASP A 36 -61.36 -30.06 44.30
CA ASP A 36 -61.51 -31.51 44.23
C ASP A 36 -62.64 -31.93 43.27
N ASP A 37 -62.50 -33.08 42.59
CA ASP A 37 -63.52 -34.15 42.54
C ASP A 37 -63.10 -35.35 41.63
N ASP A 38 -63.16 -36.52 42.26
CA ASP A 38 -63.36 -37.92 41.85
C ASP A 38 -63.51 -38.34 40.37
N GLY A 39 -62.96 -39.53 40.05
CA GLY A 39 -63.57 -40.41 39.04
C GLY A 39 -62.63 -41.28 38.22
N ALA A 40 -62.81 -42.59 38.30
CA ALA A 40 -61.98 -43.63 37.69
C ALA A 40 -62.23 -43.88 36.19
N SER A 41 -61.16 -44.38 35.54
CA SER A 41 -61.15 -45.42 34.48
C SER A 41 -61.48 -45.08 33.00
N SER A 42 -60.68 -45.75 32.16
CA SER A 42 -60.96 -46.24 30.79
C SER A 42 -60.54 -45.37 29.58
N SER A 43 -59.51 -45.89 28.89
CA SER A 43 -59.33 -46.01 27.43
C SER A 43 -60.05 -45.03 26.49
N SER A 44 -59.27 -44.27 25.72
CA SER A 44 -59.18 -44.40 24.24
C SER A 44 -58.35 -43.27 23.63
N LYS A 45 -57.49 -43.62 22.66
CA LYS A 45 -56.78 -42.70 21.75
C LYS A 45 -57.80 -41.99 20.83
N PRO A 46 -57.55 -40.75 20.36
CA PRO A 46 -56.62 -40.52 19.23
C PRO A 46 -55.76 -39.26 19.32
N SER A 47 -54.63 -39.26 18.61
CA SER A 47 -53.86 -38.07 18.21
C SER A 47 -54.08 -37.85 16.70
N PRO A 48 -53.52 -36.85 16.00
CA PRO A 48 -53.06 -35.49 16.35
C PRO A 48 -53.49 -34.41 15.29
N THR A 49 -53.67 -33.13 15.64
CA THR A 49 -53.51 -31.98 14.71
C THR A 49 -53.65 -30.68 15.54
N ALA A 50 -52.84 -29.63 15.45
CA ALA A 50 -51.85 -29.23 14.48
C ALA A 50 -50.73 -28.44 15.19
N ALA A 51 -49.49 -28.83 14.95
CA ALA A 51 -48.35 -27.94 15.08
C ALA A 51 -48.26 -27.08 13.82
N SER A 52 -47.88 -25.80 13.95
CA SER A 52 -46.80 -25.17 13.15
C SER A 52 -46.91 -23.64 13.13
N SER A 53 -45.93 -22.95 13.74
CA SER A 53 -45.51 -21.61 13.26
C SER A 53 -44.24 -21.05 13.93
N HIS A 54 -43.22 -21.84 14.29
CA HIS A 54 -41.96 -21.26 14.79
C HIS A 54 -40.72 -22.08 14.41
N HIS A 55 -40.33 -22.09 13.12
CA HIS A 55 -39.03 -22.67 12.74
C HIS A 55 -38.33 -22.07 11.49
N HIS A 56 -38.75 -20.89 11.01
CA HIS A 56 -38.15 -20.28 9.81
C HIS A 56 -37.04 -19.24 10.09
N SER A 57 -36.97 -18.66 11.30
CA SER A 57 -36.06 -17.53 11.60
C SER A 57 -34.59 -17.91 11.79
N GLY A 58 -34.29 -19.09 12.34
CA GLY A 58 -32.92 -19.50 12.66
C GLY A 58 -32.05 -19.81 11.43
N ARG A 59 -32.65 -20.36 10.37
CA ARG A 59 -31.94 -20.71 9.13
C ARG A 59 -31.52 -19.46 8.36
N GLU A 60 -32.42 -18.49 8.23
CA GLU A 60 -32.19 -17.19 7.58
C GLU A 60 -31.03 -16.39 8.20
N ALA A 61 -30.96 -16.34 9.54
CA ALA A 61 -29.89 -15.65 10.25
C ALA A 61 -28.54 -16.37 10.08
N PHE A 62 -28.54 -17.70 10.14
CA PHE A 62 -27.34 -18.51 9.94
C PHE A 62 -26.78 -18.37 8.52
N TYR A 63 -27.62 -18.37 7.49
CA TYR A 63 -27.19 -18.12 6.11
C TYR A 63 -26.58 -16.73 5.92
N LYS A 64 -27.11 -15.69 6.58
CA LYS A 64 -26.55 -14.33 6.51
C LYS A 64 -25.17 -14.22 7.18
N VAL A 65 -24.99 -14.89 8.31
CA VAL A 65 -23.70 -14.92 9.04
C VAL A 65 -22.65 -15.73 8.28
N VAL A 66 -23.01 -16.93 7.80
CA VAL A 66 -22.11 -17.79 7.00
C VAL A 66 -21.74 -17.11 5.67
N ARG A 67 -22.71 -16.47 4.99
CA ARG A 67 -22.45 -15.72 3.75
C ARG A 67 -21.51 -14.54 3.98
N SER A 68 -21.70 -13.79 5.07
CA SER A 68 -20.84 -12.65 5.43
C SER A 68 -19.42 -13.10 5.81
N TRP A 69 -19.28 -14.22 6.51
CA TRP A 69 -17.99 -14.79 6.86
C TRP A 69 -17.26 -15.35 5.63
N ALA A 70 -17.95 -16.10 4.78
CA ALA A 70 -17.41 -16.64 3.53
C ALA A 70 -17.02 -15.53 2.55
N SER A 71 -17.83 -14.48 2.41
CA SER A 71 -17.53 -13.36 1.51
C SER A 71 -16.31 -12.55 1.96
N LYS A 72 -16.12 -12.36 3.28
CA LYS A 72 -14.93 -11.69 3.82
C LYS A 72 -13.66 -12.50 3.53
N LYS A 73 -13.68 -13.82 3.73
CA LYS A 73 -12.55 -14.70 3.43
C LYS A 73 -12.26 -14.82 1.94
N PHE A 74 -13.30 -14.85 1.10
CA PHE A 74 -13.16 -14.81 -0.36
C PHE A 74 -12.57 -13.49 -0.85
N MET A 75 -13.03 -12.34 -0.34
CA MET A 75 -12.44 -11.04 -0.68
C MET A 75 -10.96 -10.98 -0.31
N THR A 76 -10.58 -11.45 0.88
CA THR A 76 -9.17 -11.51 1.28
C THR A 76 -8.36 -12.43 0.35
N GLY A 77 -8.90 -13.60 0.01
CA GLY A 77 -8.26 -14.52 -0.94
C GLY A 77 -8.08 -13.90 -2.32
N CYS A 78 -9.10 -13.23 -2.86
CA CYS A 78 -9.01 -12.51 -4.13
C CYS A 78 -7.99 -11.37 -4.07
N VAL A 79 -7.94 -10.60 -2.98
CA VAL A 79 -6.98 -9.49 -2.84
C VAL A 79 -5.53 -9.99 -2.83
N ILE A 80 -5.27 -11.15 -2.20
CA ILE A 80 -3.93 -11.76 -2.17
C ILE A 80 -3.61 -12.43 -3.52
N LEU A 81 -4.59 -13.03 -4.18
CA LEU A 81 -4.40 -13.68 -5.49
C LEU A 81 -4.28 -12.69 -6.64
N PHE A 82 -4.94 -11.53 -6.53
CA PHE A 82 -4.95 -10.46 -7.53
C PHE A 82 -3.54 -10.08 -8.05
N PRO A 83 -2.54 -9.77 -7.20
CA PRO A 83 -1.19 -9.47 -7.68
C PRO A 83 -0.54 -10.64 -8.43
N ILE A 84 -0.77 -11.88 -7.99
CA ILE A 84 -0.21 -13.08 -8.64
C ILE A 84 -0.89 -13.34 -9.99
N ALA A 85 -2.20 -13.16 -10.06
CA ALA A 85 -2.96 -13.32 -11.30
C ALA A 85 -2.56 -12.26 -12.32
N ILE A 86 -2.35 -11.02 -11.89
CA ILE A 86 -1.87 -9.94 -12.76
C ILE A 86 -0.48 -10.22 -13.29
N THR A 87 0.47 -10.62 -12.44
CA THR A 87 1.83 -10.91 -12.91
C THR A 87 1.84 -12.07 -13.90
N PHE A 88 1.07 -13.13 -13.64
CA PHE A 88 0.91 -14.23 -14.58
C PHE A 88 0.27 -13.78 -15.90
N TYR A 89 -0.80 -13.00 -15.84
CA TYR A 89 -1.48 -12.48 -17.03
C TYR A 89 -0.56 -11.61 -17.89
N ILE A 90 0.16 -10.65 -17.28
CA ILE A 90 1.09 -9.77 -17.99
C ILE A 90 2.23 -10.59 -18.60
N THR A 91 2.78 -11.55 -17.86
CA THR A 91 3.89 -12.40 -18.34
C THR A 91 3.42 -13.25 -19.52
N TRP A 92 2.26 -13.89 -19.41
CA TRP A 92 1.68 -14.68 -20.49
C TRP A 92 1.38 -13.82 -21.72
N TRP A 93 0.74 -12.66 -21.53
CA TRP A 93 0.46 -11.70 -22.59
C TRP A 93 1.73 -11.25 -23.30
N PHE A 94 2.79 -10.94 -22.56
CA PHE A 94 4.08 -10.52 -23.11
C PHE A 94 4.74 -11.63 -23.95
N ILE A 95 4.78 -12.87 -23.43
CA ILE A 95 5.34 -14.01 -24.17
C ILE A 95 4.57 -14.21 -25.47
N CYS A 96 3.23 -14.21 -25.42
CA CYS A 96 2.41 -14.35 -26.62
C CYS A 96 2.59 -13.19 -27.61
N PHE A 97 2.80 -11.97 -27.12
CA PHE A 97 3.05 -10.80 -27.96
C PHE A 97 4.38 -10.93 -28.72
N VAL A 98 5.46 -11.31 -28.01
CA VAL A 98 6.77 -11.55 -28.63
C VAL A 98 6.70 -12.73 -29.59
N ASP A 99 6.05 -13.83 -29.19
CA ASP A 99 5.84 -14.99 -30.06
C ASP A 99 5.06 -14.63 -31.32
N GLY A 100 4.04 -13.78 -31.22
CA GLY A 100 3.30 -13.28 -32.38
C GLY A 100 4.18 -12.45 -33.31
N PHE A 101 5.04 -11.59 -32.76
CA PHE A 101 5.96 -10.76 -33.54
C PHE A 101 7.01 -11.60 -34.29
N PHE A 102 7.52 -12.68 -33.68
CA PHE A 102 8.53 -13.55 -34.26
C PHE A 102 7.96 -14.82 -34.94
N SER A 103 6.65 -15.08 -34.83
CA SER A 103 5.93 -16.16 -35.51
C SER A 103 6.28 -16.33 -37.00
N PRO A 104 6.32 -15.26 -37.83
CA PRO A 104 6.71 -15.41 -39.23
C PRO A 104 8.16 -15.88 -39.42
N ILE A 105 9.06 -15.54 -38.49
CA ILE A 105 10.46 -15.95 -38.52
C ILE A 105 10.58 -17.42 -38.12
N TYR A 106 9.86 -17.88 -37.09
CA TYR A 106 9.87 -19.29 -36.67
C TYR A 106 9.30 -20.23 -37.73
N ALA A 107 8.22 -19.80 -38.42
CA ALA A 107 7.63 -20.55 -39.52
C ALA A 107 8.63 -20.79 -40.66
N GLN A 108 9.52 -19.83 -40.90
CA GLN A 108 10.54 -19.91 -41.95
C GLN A 108 11.76 -20.75 -41.54
N LEU A 109 12.05 -20.85 -40.24
CA LEU A 109 13.12 -21.69 -39.68
C LEU A 109 12.68 -23.12 -39.33
N GLY A 110 11.37 -23.44 -39.34
CA GLY A 110 10.85 -24.78 -39.09
C GLY A 110 10.99 -25.27 -37.65
N ILE A 111 11.22 -24.37 -36.69
CA ILE A 111 11.44 -24.71 -35.28
C ILE A 111 10.13 -24.55 -34.52
N ASN A 112 9.54 -25.65 -34.04
CA ASN A 112 8.32 -25.64 -33.24
C ASN A 112 8.54 -26.41 -31.93
N ILE A 113 9.36 -25.82 -31.05
CA ILE A 113 9.71 -26.41 -29.75
C ILE A 113 8.88 -25.72 -28.66
N PHE A 114 8.22 -26.51 -27.82
CA PHE A 114 7.49 -26.00 -26.65
C PHE A 114 8.46 -25.25 -25.71
N GLY A 115 8.20 -23.97 -25.44
CA GLY A 115 9.06 -23.11 -24.62
C GLY A 115 10.00 -22.17 -25.40
N LEU A 116 10.01 -22.23 -26.74
CA LEU A 116 10.80 -21.30 -27.55
C LEU A 116 10.46 -19.83 -27.26
N GLY A 117 9.17 -19.54 -27.02
CA GLY A 117 8.72 -18.18 -26.76
C GLY A 117 9.24 -17.53 -25.51
N PHE A 118 9.52 -18.32 -24.48
CA PHE A 118 10.15 -17.83 -23.27
C PHE A 118 11.62 -17.45 -23.53
N VAL A 119 12.35 -18.32 -24.23
CA VAL A 119 13.77 -18.09 -24.60
C VAL A 119 13.91 -16.88 -25.51
N THR A 120 13.01 -16.74 -26.47
CA THR A 120 13.04 -15.65 -27.45
C THR A 120 12.60 -14.34 -26.82
N SER A 121 11.65 -14.35 -25.89
CA SER A 121 11.31 -13.20 -25.05
C SER A 121 12.51 -12.70 -24.23
N ILE A 122 13.24 -13.60 -23.57
CA ILE A 122 14.47 -13.24 -22.83
C ILE A 122 15.52 -12.65 -23.77
N THR A 123 15.75 -13.31 -24.90
CA THR A 123 16.74 -12.85 -25.90
C THR A 123 16.34 -11.49 -26.48
N PHE A 124 15.07 -11.27 -26.74
CA PHE A 124 14.52 -10.00 -27.23
C PHE A 124 14.71 -8.88 -26.20
N ILE A 125 14.35 -9.11 -24.94
CA ILE A 125 14.57 -8.13 -23.85
C ILE A 125 16.06 -7.78 -23.76
N PHE A 126 16.94 -8.78 -23.83
CA PHE A 126 18.39 -8.57 -23.80
C PHE A 126 18.87 -7.73 -24.99
N LEU A 127 18.42 -8.05 -26.21
CA LEU A 127 18.78 -7.30 -27.42
C LEU A 127 18.30 -5.85 -27.34
N VAL A 128 17.06 -5.63 -26.90
CA VAL A 128 16.50 -4.29 -26.69
C VAL A 128 17.32 -3.55 -25.63
N GLY A 129 17.73 -4.20 -24.54
CA GLY A 129 18.59 -3.60 -23.53
C GLY A 129 19.94 -3.15 -24.09
N VAL A 130 20.62 -4.01 -24.87
CA VAL A 130 21.88 -3.67 -25.53
C VAL A 130 21.69 -2.53 -26.53
N PHE A 131 20.60 -2.55 -27.30
CA PHE A 131 20.28 -1.50 -28.26
C PHE A 131 20.02 -0.15 -27.57
N MET A 132 19.28 -0.16 -26.45
CA MET A 132 18.99 1.03 -25.64
C MET A 132 20.25 1.62 -24.98
N SER A 133 21.23 0.78 -24.64
CA SER A 133 22.54 1.22 -24.11
C SER A 133 23.44 1.85 -25.18
N SER A 134 23.16 1.59 -26.46
CA SER A 134 23.93 2.17 -27.56
C SER A 134 23.53 3.62 -27.85
N TRP A 135 24.41 4.36 -28.54
CA TRP A 135 24.20 5.77 -28.91
C TRP A 135 22.95 6.00 -29.79
N LEU A 136 22.56 4.98 -30.57
CA LEU A 136 21.32 5.01 -31.35
C LEU A 136 20.08 4.93 -30.44
N GLY A 137 20.12 4.11 -29.39
CA GLY A 137 19.04 3.96 -28.43
C GLY A 137 18.79 5.26 -27.66
N THR A 138 19.85 5.88 -27.15
CA THR A 138 19.75 7.18 -26.46
C THR A 138 19.24 8.29 -27.38
N SER A 139 19.64 8.29 -28.65
CA SER A 139 19.14 9.23 -29.66
C SER A 139 17.64 9.03 -29.96
N ILE A 140 17.18 7.79 -30.17
CA ILE A 140 15.76 7.47 -30.40
C ILE A 140 14.88 7.88 -29.19
N LEU A 141 15.37 7.60 -27.98
CA LEU A 141 14.68 7.95 -26.74
C LEU A 141 14.56 9.47 -26.59
N SER A 142 15.64 10.20 -26.89
CA SER A 142 15.63 11.66 -26.83
C SER A 142 14.64 12.30 -27.82
N LEU A 143 14.50 11.70 -29.02
CA LEU A 143 13.57 12.15 -30.04
C LEU A 143 12.11 11.85 -29.65
N GLY A 144 11.86 10.67 -29.07
CA GLY A 144 10.56 10.31 -28.52
C GLY A 144 10.14 11.22 -27.36
N GLU A 145 11.08 11.56 -26.47
CA GLU A 145 10.85 12.54 -25.40
C GLU A 145 10.48 13.92 -25.94
N TRP A 146 11.16 14.36 -27.01
CA TRP A 146 10.84 15.62 -27.65
C TRP A 146 9.41 15.63 -28.22
N PHE A 147 9.00 14.53 -28.84
CA PHE A 147 7.65 14.36 -29.38
C PHE A 147 6.59 14.37 -28.27
N ILE A 148 6.82 13.62 -27.18
CA ILE A 148 5.90 13.54 -26.04
C ILE A 148 5.77 14.90 -25.32
N LYS A 149 6.87 15.66 -25.19
CA LYS A 149 6.86 17.00 -24.60
C LYS A 149 6.04 18.02 -25.40
N ARG A 150 5.74 17.74 -26.67
CA ARG A 150 4.90 18.56 -27.54
C ARG A 150 3.40 18.37 -27.28
N MET A 151 2.98 17.27 -26.66
CA MET A 151 1.57 17.01 -26.33
C MET A 151 1.24 17.51 -24.91
N PRO A 152 0.33 18.50 -24.75
CA PRO A 152 0.09 19.18 -23.48
C PRO A 152 -0.41 18.26 -22.35
N PHE A 153 -1.20 17.23 -22.64
CA PHE A 153 -1.70 16.30 -21.62
C PHE A 153 -0.72 15.15 -21.32
N VAL A 154 -0.14 14.54 -22.37
CA VAL A 154 0.73 13.36 -22.23
C VAL A 154 2.05 13.71 -21.52
N ARG A 155 2.55 14.93 -21.69
CA ARG A 155 3.76 15.42 -21.02
C ARG A 155 3.69 15.31 -19.49
N HIS A 156 2.53 15.60 -18.87
CA HIS A 156 2.41 15.54 -17.41
C HIS A 156 2.51 14.09 -16.90
N ILE A 157 1.83 13.15 -17.57
CA ILE A 157 1.88 11.72 -17.22
C ILE A 157 3.29 11.16 -17.43
N TYR A 158 3.92 11.49 -18.56
CA TYR A 158 5.28 11.03 -18.87
C TYR A 158 6.30 11.55 -17.86
N ASN A 159 6.23 12.82 -17.50
CA ASN A 159 7.13 13.40 -16.50
C ASN A 159 6.94 12.78 -15.11
N ALA A 160 5.69 12.53 -14.69
CA ALA A 160 5.41 11.85 -13.42
C ALA A 160 5.96 10.40 -13.43
N SER A 161 5.73 9.65 -14.52
CA SER A 161 6.29 8.30 -14.68
C SER A 161 7.82 8.31 -14.65
N LYS A 162 8.45 9.24 -15.37
CA LYS A 162 9.91 9.37 -15.42
C LYS A 162 10.50 9.71 -14.05
N GLN A 163 9.82 10.55 -13.26
CA GLN A 163 10.24 10.85 -11.89
C GLN A 163 10.21 9.61 -10.98
N ILE A 164 9.15 8.80 -11.07
CA ILE A 164 9.05 7.55 -10.30
C ILE A 164 10.15 6.58 -10.75
N SER A 165 10.35 6.41 -12.06
CA SER A 165 11.42 5.58 -12.61
C SER A 165 12.82 6.05 -12.22
N ALA A 166 13.05 7.37 -12.14
CA ALA A 166 14.33 7.93 -11.70
C ALA A 166 14.57 7.70 -10.20
N ALA A 167 13.53 7.79 -9.37
CA ALA A 167 13.63 7.57 -7.92
C ALA A 167 13.95 6.10 -7.55
N ILE A 168 13.47 5.14 -8.35
CA ILE A 168 13.77 3.71 -8.16
C ILE A 168 15.12 3.29 -8.76
N SER A 169 15.69 4.11 -9.65
CA SER A 169 16.94 3.77 -10.32
C SER A 169 18.08 3.83 -9.31
N PRO A 170 18.79 2.71 -9.05
CA PRO A 170 19.87 2.65 -8.06
C PRO A 170 20.95 3.69 -8.34
N ASP A 171 21.22 3.97 -9.62
CA ASP A 171 22.29 4.86 -10.04
C ASP A 171 22.10 6.30 -9.56
N GLN A 172 20.88 6.86 -9.63
CA GLN A 172 20.68 8.26 -9.27
C GLN A 172 20.68 8.50 -7.76
N ASN A 173 20.12 7.57 -6.98
CA ASN A 173 20.06 7.70 -5.52
C ASN A 173 21.40 7.32 -4.87
N THR A 174 22.13 6.36 -5.43
CA THR A 174 23.47 5.93 -4.96
C THR A 174 24.57 6.90 -5.38
N GLN A 175 24.44 7.59 -6.53
CA GLN A 175 25.40 8.62 -6.91
C GLN A 175 25.22 9.94 -6.14
N ALA A 176 23.99 10.29 -5.74
CA ALA A 176 23.72 11.49 -4.95
C ALA A 176 24.11 11.32 -3.47
N PHE A 177 23.94 10.13 -2.90
CA PHE A 177 24.28 9.78 -1.53
C PHE A 177 25.28 8.64 -1.53
N LYS A 178 26.56 8.95 -1.32
CA LYS A 178 27.65 7.98 -1.39
C LYS A 178 27.63 7.03 -0.20
N GLU A 179 27.40 7.57 1.00
CA GLU A 179 27.50 6.83 2.26
C GLU A 179 26.55 7.40 3.32
N VAL A 180 26.22 6.59 4.32
CA VAL A 180 25.53 7.04 5.53
C VAL A 180 26.53 7.69 6.47
N ALA A 181 26.14 8.78 7.11
CA ALA A 181 26.96 9.50 8.09
C ALA A 181 26.15 9.85 9.33
N ILE A 182 26.82 9.83 10.48
CA ILE A 182 26.31 10.38 11.73
C ILE A 182 27.26 11.52 12.11
N ILE A 183 26.69 12.71 12.28
CA ILE A 183 27.43 13.93 12.65
C ILE A 183 26.98 14.43 14.02
N ARG A 184 27.85 15.14 14.73
CA ARG A 184 27.47 15.81 15.98
C ARG A 184 26.62 17.04 15.65
N HIS A 185 25.43 17.11 16.24
CA HIS A 185 24.56 18.28 16.10
C HIS A 185 25.10 19.42 17.00
N PRO A 186 24.89 20.71 16.68
CA PRO A 186 25.40 21.84 17.46
C PRO A 186 25.05 21.83 18.96
N ARG A 187 24.05 21.07 19.38
CA ARG A 187 23.78 20.82 20.80
C ARG A 187 24.60 19.64 21.32
N ILE A 188 25.27 19.87 22.44
CA ILE A 188 26.12 18.89 23.10
C ILE A 188 25.30 17.63 23.46
N GLY A 189 25.72 16.47 22.95
CA GLY A 189 25.07 15.18 23.19
C GLY A 189 24.05 14.76 22.13
N GLU A 190 23.74 15.60 21.15
CA GLU A 190 22.85 15.26 20.03
C GLU A 190 23.66 14.80 18.81
N TYR A 191 23.15 13.77 18.13
CA TYR A 191 23.70 13.25 16.88
C TYR A 191 22.65 13.36 15.79
N ALA A 192 23.07 13.81 14.61
CA ALA A 192 22.23 13.88 13.42
C ALA A 192 22.63 12.75 12.47
N PHE A 193 21.62 12.03 11.98
CA PHE A 193 21.78 11.04 10.92
C PHE A 193 21.65 11.74 9.56
N GLY A 194 22.59 11.49 8.68
CA GLY A 194 22.63 12.09 7.35
C GLY A 194 23.31 11.19 6.34
N PHE A 195 23.53 11.74 5.16
CA PHE A 195 24.13 11.06 4.04
C PHE A 195 25.24 11.92 3.46
N ILE A 196 26.41 11.32 3.21
CA ILE A 196 27.52 11.99 2.55
C ILE A 196 27.19 12.13 1.07
N THR A 197 27.08 13.35 0.57
CA THR A 197 26.81 13.61 -0.85
C THR A 197 28.09 13.83 -1.65
N SER A 198 29.06 14.51 -1.05
CA SER A 198 30.34 14.83 -1.68
C SER A 198 31.46 15.01 -0.65
N SER A 199 32.70 14.87 -1.10
CA SER A 199 33.89 15.22 -0.34
C SER A 199 34.64 16.31 -1.09
N LEU A 200 35.15 17.29 -0.35
CA LEU A 200 35.85 18.47 -0.84
C LEU A 200 37.19 18.54 -0.12
N ILE A 201 38.27 18.83 -0.84
CA ILE A 201 39.56 19.09 -0.22
C ILE A 201 39.77 20.59 -0.25
N LEU A 202 39.78 21.21 0.93
CA LEU A 202 40.11 22.61 1.07
C LEU A 202 41.62 22.74 1.21
N GLN A 203 42.27 23.29 0.19
CA GLN A 203 43.67 23.68 0.27
C GLN A 203 43.77 25.02 1.00
N ASN A 204 44.30 25.00 2.21
CA ASN A 204 44.54 26.19 3.00
C ASN A 204 46.06 26.39 3.19
N TYR A 205 46.48 27.61 3.56
CA TYR A 205 47.90 27.93 3.76
C TYR A 205 48.58 27.07 4.86
N SER A 206 47.81 26.39 5.71
CA SER A 206 48.29 25.55 6.82
C SER A 206 48.14 24.04 6.58
N GLY A 207 47.62 23.60 5.43
CA GLY A 207 47.45 22.18 5.10
C GLY A 207 46.20 21.88 4.25
N GLU A 208 46.08 20.62 3.85
CA GLU A 208 44.88 20.10 3.16
C GLU A 208 43.86 19.60 4.21
N GLU A 209 42.67 20.20 4.22
CA GLU A 209 41.56 19.74 5.06
C GLU A 209 40.49 19.06 4.20
N GLU A 210 40.24 17.79 4.47
CA GLU A 210 39.16 17.04 3.83
C GLU A 210 37.84 17.31 4.55
N LEU A 211 36.90 17.93 3.83
CA LEU A 211 35.56 18.24 4.28
C LEU A 211 34.55 17.32 3.58
N CYS A 212 33.63 16.75 4.35
CA CYS A 212 32.50 16.00 3.84
C CYS A 212 31.24 16.88 3.86
N CYS A 213 30.54 16.90 2.74
CA CYS A 213 29.21 17.48 2.64
C CYS A 213 28.19 16.43 3.09
N VAL A 214 27.55 16.66 4.22
CA VAL A 214 26.58 15.75 4.85
C VAL A 214 25.20 16.37 4.75
N TYR A 215 24.31 15.70 4.05
CA TYR A 215 22.89 16.04 3.97
C TYR A 215 22.14 15.40 5.14
N VAL A 216 21.52 16.22 5.99
CA VAL A 216 20.71 15.78 7.13
C VAL A 216 19.23 16.03 6.79
N PRO A 217 18.48 15.00 6.39
CA PRO A 217 17.05 15.16 6.14
C PRO A 217 16.30 15.45 7.44
N THR A 218 15.29 16.30 7.38
CA THR A 218 14.47 16.68 8.53
C THR A 218 13.26 15.73 8.67
N ASN A 219 12.17 16.02 7.96
CA ASN A 219 10.92 15.27 8.03
C ASN A 219 10.64 14.51 6.73
N HIS A 220 11.11 15.04 5.60
CA HIS A 220 10.95 14.42 4.30
C HIS A 220 12.33 14.13 3.72
N LEU A 221 12.51 13.00 3.03
CA LEU A 221 13.82 12.60 2.48
C LEU A 221 14.44 13.65 1.54
N TYR A 222 13.60 14.53 0.98
CA TYR A 222 14.00 15.57 0.04
C TYR A 222 14.10 16.97 0.68
N ILE A 223 13.82 17.11 1.97
CA ILE A 223 13.90 18.38 2.73
C ILE A 223 14.86 18.16 3.90
N GLY A 224 15.93 18.93 3.92
CA GLY A 224 16.97 18.80 4.93
C GLY A 224 18.01 19.89 4.84
N ASP A 225 18.89 19.89 5.82
CA ASP A 225 20.01 20.82 5.93
C ASP A 225 21.27 20.17 5.37
N ILE A 226 22.20 21.01 4.90
CA ILE A 226 23.50 20.57 4.41
C ILE A 226 24.57 21.10 5.37
N PHE A 227 25.37 20.20 5.91
CA PHE A 227 26.48 20.52 6.79
C PHE A 227 27.81 20.16 6.13
N LEU A 228 28.77 21.08 6.16
CA LEU A 228 30.16 20.78 5.84
C LEU A 228 30.88 20.45 7.14
N VAL A 229 31.40 19.23 7.23
CA VAL A 229 32.01 18.71 8.45
C VAL A 229 33.36 18.09 8.11
N ASN A 230 34.35 18.21 8.99
CA ASN A 230 35.64 17.58 8.78
C ASN A 230 35.47 16.06 8.69
N ALA A 231 36.14 15.42 7.74
CA ALA A 231 36.03 13.97 7.53
C ALA A 231 36.35 13.16 8.79
N LYS A 232 37.17 13.69 9.70
CA LYS A 232 37.53 13.06 10.98
C LYS A 232 36.41 13.07 12.02
N ASP A 233 35.48 14.02 11.92
CA ASP A 233 34.36 14.17 12.86
C ASP A 233 33.09 13.44 12.40
N VAL A 234 33.14 12.82 11.20
CA VAL A 234 32.03 12.04 10.64
C VAL A 234 32.13 10.59 11.10
N ILE A 235 31.10 10.12 11.79
CA ILE A 235 30.97 8.72 12.18
C ILE A 235 30.28 7.97 11.04
N ARG A 236 30.97 6.99 10.46
CA ARG A 236 30.44 6.18 9.34
C ARG A 236 29.90 4.85 9.88
N PRO A 237 28.57 4.67 10.03
CA PRO A 237 28.01 3.39 10.43
C PRO A 237 28.15 2.35 9.31
N ASN A 238 28.21 1.07 9.68
CA ASN A 238 28.17 -0.05 8.73
C ASN A 238 26.72 -0.30 8.27
N LEU A 239 26.18 0.65 7.52
CA LEU A 239 24.83 0.62 6.96
C LEU A 239 24.90 1.02 5.49
N SER A 240 24.17 0.30 4.64
CA SER A 240 23.97 0.72 3.26
C SER A 240 23.07 1.97 3.20
N VAL A 241 23.26 2.78 2.16
CA VAL A 241 22.40 3.95 1.88
C VAL A 241 20.92 3.53 1.78
N ARG A 242 20.65 2.35 1.21
CA ARG A 242 19.30 1.77 1.13
C ARG A 242 18.68 1.53 2.51
N GLU A 243 19.44 0.94 3.42
CA GLU A 243 18.97 0.71 4.80
C GLU A 243 18.73 2.03 5.53
N GLY A 244 19.62 3.01 5.35
CA GLY A 244 19.44 4.36 5.90
C GLY A 244 18.17 5.04 5.39
N ILE A 245 17.91 4.98 4.08
CA ILE A 245 16.66 5.49 3.48
C ILE A 245 15.44 4.73 4.01
N GLY A 246 15.55 3.42 4.17
CA GLY A 246 14.50 2.57 4.75
C GLY A 246 14.15 2.97 6.19
N MET A 247 15.17 3.19 7.03
CA MET A 247 15.00 3.66 8.40
C MET A 247 14.33 5.04 8.45
N MET A 248 14.81 6.00 7.65
CA MET A 248 14.21 7.34 7.52
C MET A 248 12.73 7.26 7.12
N SER A 249 12.43 6.46 6.10
CA SER A 249 11.06 6.28 5.60
C SER A 249 10.14 5.64 6.66
N ALA A 250 10.64 4.68 7.44
CA ALA A 250 9.91 4.07 8.54
C ALA A 250 9.60 5.07 9.66
N ILE A 251 10.58 5.89 10.07
CA ILE A 251 10.40 6.94 11.09
C ILE A 251 9.36 7.97 10.64
N TYR A 252 9.41 8.38 9.37
CA TYR A 252 8.41 9.28 8.79
C TYR A 252 7.00 8.69 8.81
N LEU A 253 6.84 7.43 8.36
CA LEU A 253 5.54 6.74 8.36
C LEU A 253 4.96 6.60 9.76
N LEU A 254 5.79 6.33 10.76
CA LEU A 254 5.38 6.26 12.16
C LEU A 254 4.92 7.63 12.68
N SER A 255 5.68 8.69 12.41
CA SER A 255 5.34 10.07 12.81
C SER A 255 4.04 10.55 12.14
N SER A 256 3.88 10.28 10.85
CA SER A 256 2.68 10.60 10.08
C SER A 256 1.44 9.87 10.61
N LYS A 257 1.55 8.56 10.90
CA LYS A 257 0.47 7.79 11.52
C LYS A 257 0.11 8.29 12.91
N PHE A 258 1.09 8.67 13.71
CA PHE A 258 0.85 9.24 15.04
C PHE A 258 0.09 10.56 14.97
N ILE A 259 0.50 11.48 14.10
CA ILE A 259 -0.16 12.77 13.88
C ILE A 259 -1.61 12.56 13.40
N LEU A 260 -1.83 11.68 12.42
CA LEU A 260 -3.17 11.36 11.92
C LEU A 260 -4.07 10.77 13.00
N ASN A 261 -3.56 9.84 13.82
CA ASN A 261 -4.31 9.29 14.94
C ASN A 261 -4.58 10.31 16.05
N PHE A 262 -3.63 11.20 16.34
CA PHE A 262 -3.82 12.28 17.30
C PHE A 262 -4.92 13.24 16.85
N PHE A 263 -4.92 13.65 15.57
CA PHE A 263 -6.00 14.47 15.00
C PHE A 263 -7.34 13.74 14.94
N ALA A 264 -7.35 12.43 14.68
CA ALA A 264 -8.56 11.63 14.74
C ALA A 264 -9.12 11.55 16.18
N PHE A 265 -8.25 11.36 17.17
CA PHE A 265 -8.62 11.34 18.59
C PHE A 265 -9.17 12.68 19.08
N MET A 266 -8.54 13.80 18.70
CA MET A 266 -9.00 15.16 19.04
C MET A 266 -10.33 15.55 18.40
N ARG A 267 -10.84 14.77 17.44
CA ARG A 267 -12.08 15.03 16.71
C ARG A 267 -13.29 14.28 17.30
N TYR A 268 -13.07 13.42 18.29
CA TYR A 268 -14.07 12.75 19.10
C TYR A 268 -14.05 13.28 20.53
#